data_AF-K2GEQ3-F1
#
_entry.id   AF-K2GEQ3-F1
#
_cell.length_a   1.000
_cell.length_b   1.000
_cell.length_c   1.000
_cell.angle_alpha   90.00
_cell.angle_beta   90.00
_cell.angle_gamma   90.00
#
_symmetry.space_group_name_H-M   'P 1'
#
loop_
_entity.id
_entity.type
_entity.pdbx_description
1 polymer ?
#
loop_
_entity_poly.entity_id
_entity_poly.type
_entity_poly.pdbx_seq_one_letter_code
_entity_poly.pdbx_strand_id
1 'polypeptide(L)'
;MNSIFWITNARLLVLPSFIEKHCHLDKTLLGDRWRSVPSVNNIFERLEIEKEVMPSLETTTKERAEKLLEYYVNSGVTHARTHVDIYPEVGLKNLEEIQQALQTFEGKLSYEIVAFPQHGLLQTKTKDLVKKALGRGADFVGGVDPATI
;
A
#
# COMPACT_ATOMS: atom_id res chain seq x y z
N MET A 1 8.45 22.11 18.96
CA MET A 1 9.15 21.42 17.86
C MET A 1 9.74 22.48 16.96
N ASN A 2 11.07 22.48 16.83
CA ASN A 2 11.82 23.54 16.17
C ASN A 2 11.63 23.47 14.65
N SER A 3 10.85 24.40 14.10
CA SER A 3 10.77 24.64 12.66
C SER A 3 12.04 25.37 12.21
N ILE A 4 13.00 24.63 11.67
CA ILE A 4 14.18 25.23 11.00
C ILE A 4 13.95 25.09 9.49
N PHE A 5 13.58 26.21 8.88
CA PHE A 5 13.56 26.36 7.43
C PHE A 5 14.91 26.93 7.00
N TRP A 6 15.61 26.23 6.11
CA TRP A 6 16.78 26.80 5.43
C TRP A 6 16.33 27.40 4.10
N ILE A 7 16.85 28.57 3.77
CA ILE A 7 16.64 29.19 2.47
C ILE A 7 17.89 28.91 1.63
N THR A 8 17.73 28.27 0.47
CA THR A 8 18.86 28.04 -0.44
C THR A 8 19.36 29.35 -1.03
N ASN A 9 20.55 29.37 -1.65
CA ASN A 9 21.04 30.54 -2.40
C ASN A 9 20.06 31.00 -3.51
N ALA A 10 19.14 30.14 -3.94
CA ALA A 10 18.06 30.44 -4.89
C ALA A 10 16.77 30.97 -4.23
N ARG A 11 16.78 31.28 -2.92
CA ARG A 11 15.63 31.71 -2.12
C ARG A 11 14.49 30.69 -2.01
N LEU A 12 14.80 29.40 -2.14
CA LEU A 12 13.81 28.34 -2.01
C LEU A 12 13.75 27.82 -0.57
N LEU A 13 12.55 27.39 -0.16
CA LEU A 13 12.30 26.77 1.14
C LEU A 13 12.83 25.32 1.16
N VAL A 14 13.71 25.01 2.10
CA VAL A 14 14.10 23.62 2.40
C VAL A 14 13.19 23.09 3.48
N LEU A 15 12.54 21.95 3.19
CA LEU A 15 11.68 21.23 4.11
C LEU A 15 12.38 19.95 4.60
N PRO A 16 12.06 19.48 5.82
CA PRO A 16 12.29 18.08 6.18
C PRO A 16 11.62 17.16 5.16
N SER A 17 12.10 15.92 5.06
CA SER A 17 11.48 14.95 4.17
C SER A 17 10.04 14.63 4.59
N PHE A 18 9.24 14.26 3.60
CA PHE A 18 7.86 13.85 3.83
C PHE A 18 7.77 12.39 4.26
N ILE A 19 6.69 12.10 4.99
CA ILE A 19 6.35 10.77 5.51
C ILE A 19 4.94 10.46 5.02
N GLU A 20 4.81 9.42 4.18
CA GLU A 20 3.53 8.82 3.83
C GLU A 20 3.13 7.85 4.94
N LYS A 21 2.02 8.12 5.63
CA LYS A 21 1.60 7.34 6.81
C LYS A 21 0.50 6.33 6.52
N HIS A 22 -0.12 6.39 5.35
CA HIS A 22 -1.20 5.50 4.99
C HIS A 22 -1.36 5.45 3.46
N CYS A 23 -0.82 4.40 2.85
CA CYS A 23 -1.06 4.10 1.45
C CYS A 23 -1.38 2.62 1.22
N HIS A 24 -1.71 2.30 -0.03
CA HIS A 24 -1.91 0.94 -0.53
C HIS A 24 -1.08 0.77 -1.80
N LEU A 25 0.15 0.29 -1.64
CA LEU A 25 1.04 0.01 -2.79
C LEU A 25 0.54 -1.18 -3.62
N ASP A 26 -0.17 -2.12 -3.00
CA ASP A 26 -0.66 -3.37 -3.59
C ASP A 26 -1.81 -3.17 -4.57
N LYS A 27 -2.55 -2.06 -4.44
CA LYS A 27 -3.75 -1.79 -5.23
C LYS A 27 -3.61 -0.65 -6.23
N THR A 28 -2.54 0.13 -6.15
CA THR A 28 -2.33 1.27 -7.05
C THR A 28 -2.42 0.84 -8.52
N LEU A 29 -3.15 1.57 -9.35
CA LEU A 29 -3.27 1.29 -10.79
C LEU A 29 -2.21 2.02 -11.63
N LEU A 30 -1.26 2.71 -10.98
CA LEU A 30 -0.26 3.51 -11.66
C LEU A 30 0.64 2.64 -12.55
N GLY A 31 0.80 3.05 -13.81
CA GLY A 31 1.61 2.32 -14.80
C GLY A 31 0.81 1.33 -15.65
N ASP A 32 -0.44 1.05 -15.31
CA ASP A 32 -1.34 0.25 -16.14
C ASP A 32 -2.25 1.15 -17.01
N ARG A 33 -3.04 0.54 -17.90
CA ARG A 33 -4.06 1.21 -18.69
C ARG A 33 -5.08 1.89 -17.80
N TRP A 34 -5.51 3.08 -18.22
CA TRP A 34 -6.58 3.82 -17.56
C TRP A 34 -7.87 3.00 -17.52
N ARG A 35 -8.56 3.05 -16.37
CA ARG A 35 -9.85 2.39 -16.14
C ARG A 35 -10.80 3.37 -15.48
N SER A 36 -12.06 3.36 -15.89
CA SER A 36 -13.11 4.09 -15.20
C SER A 36 -13.41 3.43 -13.87
N VAL A 37 -13.83 4.23 -12.90
CA VAL A 37 -14.33 3.71 -11.61
C VAL A 37 -15.85 3.50 -11.76
N PRO A 38 -16.35 2.26 -11.82
CA PRO A 38 -17.78 2.02 -11.90
C PRO A 38 -18.46 2.43 -10.58
N SER A 39 -19.71 2.89 -10.68
CA SER A 39 -20.57 3.15 -9.52
C SER A 39 -20.94 1.83 -8.83
N VAL A 40 -21.04 1.87 -7.51
CA VAL A 40 -21.42 0.74 -6.65
C VAL A 40 -22.41 1.21 -5.60
N ASN A 41 -23.27 0.32 -5.12
CA ASN A 41 -24.28 0.63 -4.10
C ASN A 41 -23.72 0.52 -2.68
N ASN A 42 -22.67 -0.28 -2.48
CA ASN A 42 -22.09 -0.55 -1.17
C ASN A 42 -20.59 -0.93 -1.28
N ILE A 43 -19.94 -1.02 -0.12
CA ILE A 43 -18.50 -1.35 -0.05
C ILE A 43 -18.19 -2.77 -0.52
N PHE A 44 -19.07 -3.74 -0.31
CA PHE A 44 -18.83 -5.13 -0.73
C PHE A 44 -18.76 -5.27 -2.25
N GLU A 45 -19.63 -4.55 -2.97
CA GLU A 45 -19.53 -4.48 -4.44
C GLU A 45 -18.17 -3.90 -4.90
N ARG A 46 -17.64 -2.90 -4.18
CA ARG A 46 -16.29 -2.37 -4.48
C ARG A 46 -15.21 -3.43 -4.25
N LEU A 47 -15.31 -4.18 -3.16
CA LEU A 47 -14.36 -5.24 -2.81
C LEU A 47 -14.36 -6.37 -3.83
N GLU A 48 -15.51 -6.78 -4.34
CA GLU A 48 -15.59 -7.82 -5.37
C GLU A 48 -15.04 -7.33 -6.71
N ILE A 49 -15.32 -6.08 -7.11
CA ILE A 49 -14.70 -5.48 -8.30
C ILE A 49 -13.18 -5.46 -8.16
N GLU A 50 -12.64 -5.15 -6.98
CA GLU A 50 -11.21 -5.17 -6.75
C GLU A 50 -10.61 -6.57 -6.97
N LYS A 51 -11.25 -7.62 -6.44
CA LYS A 51 -10.83 -9.02 -6.64
C LYS A 51 -10.86 -9.46 -8.10
N GLU A 52 -11.77 -8.92 -8.91
CA GLU A 52 -11.83 -9.19 -10.35
C GLU A 52 -10.78 -8.39 -11.13
N VAL A 53 -10.60 -7.11 -10.77
CA VAL A 53 -9.74 -6.20 -11.53
C VAL A 53 -8.27 -6.50 -11.29
N MET A 54 -7.83 -6.71 -10.03
CA MET A 54 -6.40 -6.91 -9.71
C MET A 54 -5.74 -8.07 -10.47
N PRO A 55 -6.36 -9.25 -10.64
CA PRO A 55 -5.79 -10.34 -11.44
C PRO A 55 -5.87 -10.11 -12.96
N SER A 56 -6.74 -9.21 -13.43
CA SER A 56 -6.94 -8.93 -14.86
C SER A 56 -5.94 -7.93 -15.45
N LEU A 57 -5.09 -7.35 -14.61
CA LEU A 57 -4.15 -6.31 -15.00
C LEU A 57 -3.01 -6.89 -15.85
N GLU A 58 -2.54 -6.11 -16.83
CA GLU A 58 -1.38 -6.50 -17.64
C GLU A 58 -0.08 -6.35 -16.83
N THR A 59 -0.04 -5.34 -15.97
CA THR A 59 1.08 -5.08 -15.05
C THR A 59 0.95 -5.89 -13.77
N THR A 60 2.08 -6.33 -13.24
CA THR A 60 2.18 -6.94 -11.91
C THR A 60 1.96 -5.93 -10.78
N THR A 61 1.65 -6.41 -9.58
CA THR A 61 1.59 -5.55 -8.38
C THR A 61 2.91 -4.86 -8.11
N LYS A 62 4.03 -5.57 -8.27
CA LYS A 62 5.37 -5.04 -8.07
C LYS A 62 5.64 -3.84 -8.99
N GLU A 63 5.39 -3.98 -10.29
CA GLU A 63 5.64 -2.89 -11.25
C GLU A 63 4.87 -1.62 -10.90
N ARG A 64 3.59 -1.77 -10.52
CA ARG A 64 2.74 -0.64 -10.13
C ARG A 64 3.19 -0.02 -8.80
N ALA A 65 3.58 -0.84 -7.84
CA ALA A 65 4.13 -0.38 -6.56
C ALA A 65 5.44 0.39 -6.75
N GLU A 66 6.36 -0.11 -7.58
CA GLU A 66 7.63 0.57 -7.91
C GLU A 66 7.39 1.92 -8.59
N LYS A 67 6.37 2.02 -9.46
CA LYS A 67 5.98 3.30 -10.06
C LYS A 67 5.49 4.31 -9.03
N LEU A 68 4.72 3.88 -8.03
CA LEU A 68 4.27 4.77 -6.96
C LEU A 68 5.41 5.16 -6.02
N LEU A 69 6.31 4.22 -5.70
CA LEU A 69 7.52 4.51 -4.91
C LEU A 69 8.46 5.49 -5.62
N GLU A 70 8.61 5.38 -6.95
CA GLU A 70 9.35 6.34 -7.77
C GLU A 70 8.75 7.75 -7.65
N TYR A 71 7.42 7.86 -7.72
CA TYR A 71 6.72 9.12 -7.54
C TYR A 71 6.92 9.71 -6.13
N TYR A 72 6.86 8.87 -5.09
CA TYR A 72 7.12 9.26 -3.71
C TYR A 72 8.51 9.85 -3.51
N VAL A 73 9.57 9.15 -3.94
CA VAL A 73 10.95 9.63 -3.80
C VAL A 73 11.15 10.94 -4.56
N ASN A 74 10.63 11.03 -5.80
CA ASN A 74 10.73 12.25 -6.60
C ASN A 74 9.95 13.43 -6.01
N SER A 75 8.96 13.15 -5.15
CA SER A 75 8.17 14.16 -4.44
C SER A 75 8.70 14.48 -3.03
N GLY A 76 9.85 13.92 -2.65
CA GLY A 76 10.50 14.18 -1.35
C GLY A 76 10.01 13.30 -0.19
N VAL A 77 9.27 12.23 -0.47
CA VAL A 77 8.89 11.22 0.54
C VAL A 77 10.07 10.28 0.78
N THR A 78 10.41 10.06 2.05
CA THR A 78 11.52 9.18 2.47
C THR A 78 11.11 8.09 3.46
N HIS A 79 9.83 8.09 3.86
CA HIS A 79 9.24 7.02 4.65
C HIS A 79 7.81 6.75 4.19
N ALA A 80 7.42 5.48 4.07
CA ALA A 80 6.05 5.08 3.72
C ALA A 80 5.52 3.95 4.58
N ARG A 81 4.28 4.08 5.07
CA ARG A 81 3.52 2.97 5.65
C ARG A 81 2.43 2.51 4.69
N THR A 82 2.57 1.29 4.20
CA THR A 82 1.60 0.67 3.29
C THR A 82 0.76 -0.38 4.01
N HIS A 83 -0.54 -0.35 3.74
CA HIS A 83 -1.44 -1.46 4.06
C HIS A 83 -1.41 -2.43 2.89
N VAL A 84 -1.29 -3.71 3.18
CA VAL A 84 -1.25 -4.77 2.18
C VAL A 84 -2.38 -5.74 2.48
N ASP A 85 -3.22 -5.95 1.49
CA ASP A 85 -4.37 -6.81 1.59
C ASP A 85 -4.00 -8.27 1.75
N ILE A 86 -4.55 -8.87 2.79
CA ILE A 86 -4.44 -10.29 3.10
C ILE A 86 -5.85 -10.87 3.08
N TYR A 87 -6.09 -11.86 2.22
CA TYR A 87 -7.37 -12.57 2.09
C TYR A 87 -7.19 -13.94 1.42
N PRO A 88 -8.14 -14.88 1.55
CA PRO A 88 -7.95 -16.29 1.18
C PRO A 88 -7.53 -16.54 -0.27
N GLU A 89 -8.13 -15.82 -1.21
CA GLU A 89 -7.95 -16.01 -2.65
C GLU A 89 -6.53 -15.63 -3.11
N VAL A 90 -5.88 -14.67 -2.43
CA VAL A 90 -4.53 -14.19 -2.74
C VAL A 90 -3.47 -14.73 -1.78
N GLY A 91 -3.86 -15.09 -0.56
CA GLY A 91 -2.95 -15.56 0.48
C GLY A 91 -1.96 -14.46 0.90
N LEU A 92 -0.67 -14.71 0.67
CA LEU A 92 0.43 -13.77 0.98
C LEU A 92 1.09 -13.17 -0.26
N LYS A 93 0.58 -13.44 -1.47
CA LYS A 93 1.24 -13.01 -2.71
C LYS A 93 1.43 -11.48 -2.76
N ASN A 94 0.42 -10.70 -2.36
CA ASN A 94 0.53 -9.24 -2.32
C ASN A 94 1.66 -8.79 -1.38
N LEU A 95 1.81 -9.42 -0.20
CA LEU A 95 2.90 -9.13 0.73
C LEU A 95 4.26 -9.40 0.08
N GLU A 96 4.41 -10.54 -0.59
CA GLU A 96 5.65 -10.92 -1.25
C GLU A 96 6.02 -9.96 -2.39
N GLU A 97 5.04 -9.54 -3.21
CA GLU A 97 5.27 -8.58 -4.30
C GLU A 97 5.61 -7.18 -3.79
N ILE A 98 4.96 -6.74 -2.71
CA ILE A 98 5.26 -5.45 -2.07
C ILE A 98 6.62 -5.44 -1.38
N GLN A 99 7.00 -6.51 -0.70
CA GLN A 99 8.35 -6.63 -0.13
C GLN A 99 9.41 -6.58 -1.24
N GLN A 100 9.19 -7.25 -2.37
CA GLN A 100 10.10 -7.18 -3.51
C GLN A 100 10.19 -5.78 -4.12
N ALA A 101 9.08 -5.05 -4.21
CA ALA A 101 9.07 -3.65 -4.66
C ALA A 101 9.83 -2.75 -3.69
N LEU A 102 9.56 -2.86 -2.40
CA LEU A 102 10.22 -2.05 -1.37
C LEU A 102 11.73 -2.30 -1.30
N GLN A 103 12.17 -3.54 -1.54
CA GLN A 103 13.60 -3.87 -1.60
C GLN A 103 14.34 -3.11 -2.72
N THR A 104 13.70 -2.81 -3.86
CA THR A 104 14.35 -2.04 -4.94
C THR A 104 14.53 -0.56 -4.61
N PHE A 105 13.93 -0.10 -3.50
CA PHE A 105 14.04 1.25 -2.95
C PHE A 105 14.84 1.30 -1.64
N GLU A 106 15.53 0.22 -1.27
CA GLU A 106 16.44 0.20 -0.13
C GLU A 106 17.47 1.33 -0.23
N GLY A 107 17.67 2.04 0.88
CA GLY A 107 18.55 3.21 0.95
C GLY A 107 17.96 4.51 0.37
N LYS A 108 16.81 4.47 -0.29
CA LYS A 108 16.09 5.67 -0.78
C LYS A 108 14.91 6.05 0.11
N LEU A 109 14.20 5.04 0.61
CA LEU A 109 13.02 5.20 1.45
C LEU A 109 12.99 4.09 2.50
N SER A 110 12.57 4.44 3.72
CA SER A 110 12.27 3.49 4.79
C SER A 110 10.78 3.14 4.80
N TYR A 111 10.39 1.99 5.32
CA TYR A 111 8.99 1.57 5.21
C TYR A 111 8.49 0.79 6.41
N GLU A 112 7.17 0.72 6.50
CA GLU A 112 6.42 -0.14 7.40
C GLU A 112 5.28 -0.81 6.63
N ILE A 113 5.01 -2.08 6.92
CA ILE A 113 3.96 -2.87 6.28
C ILE A 113 2.88 -3.23 7.31
N VAL A 114 1.63 -2.93 6.97
CA VAL A 114 0.46 -3.34 7.75
C VAL A 114 -0.21 -4.53 7.05
N ALA A 115 -0.25 -5.69 7.70
CA ALA A 115 -1.05 -6.83 7.24
C ALA A 115 -2.54 -6.50 7.44
N PHE A 116 -3.26 -6.27 6.33
CA PHE A 116 -4.60 -5.69 6.36
C PHE A 116 -5.68 -6.67 5.89
N PRO A 117 -6.59 -7.12 6.78
CA PRO A 117 -7.70 -7.98 6.41
C PRO A 117 -8.87 -7.14 5.84
N GLN A 118 -8.68 -6.58 4.64
CA GLN A 118 -9.61 -5.66 3.97
C GLN A 118 -11.05 -6.18 3.86
N HIS A 119 -11.21 -7.49 3.67
CA HIS A 119 -12.50 -8.16 3.51
C HIS A 119 -13.07 -8.68 4.84
N GLY A 120 -12.59 -8.16 5.97
CA GLY A 120 -13.07 -8.54 7.31
C GLY A 120 -12.37 -9.78 7.85
N LEU A 121 -11.73 -9.65 9.02
CA LEU A 121 -10.93 -10.71 9.64
C LEU A 121 -11.77 -11.95 9.97
N LEU A 122 -12.96 -11.74 10.53
CA LEU A 122 -13.88 -12.81 10.92
C LEU A 122 -14.70 -13.31 9.73
N GLN A 123 -15.19 -12.40 8.89
CA GLN A 123 -16.02 -12.74 7.73
C GLN A 123 -15.28 -13.67 6.76
N THR A 124 -14.02 -13.38 6.45
CA THR A 124 -13.20 -14.20 5.53
C THR A 124 -12.34 -15.25 6.21
N LYS A 125 -12.43 -15.39 7.55
CA LYS A 125 -11.63 -16.34 8.35
C LYS A 125 -10.12 -16.20 8.13
N THR A 126 -9.65 -14.95 8.00
CA THR A 126 -8.27 -14.63 7.56
C THR A 126 -7.26 -14.54 8.72
N LYS A 127 -7.68 -14.81 9.96
CA LYS A 127 -6.83 -14.73 11.16
C LYS A 127 -5.49 -15.45 11.01
N ASP A 128 -5.48 -16.67 10.50
CA ASP A 128 -4.24 -17.44 10.35
C ASP A 128 -3.34 -16.90 9.24
N LEU A 129 -3.92 -16.30 8.19
CA LEU A 129 -3.15 -15.63 7.14
C LEU A 129 -2.51 -14.34 7.66
N VAL A 130 -3.23 -13.51 8.40
CA VAL A 130 -2.65 -12.32 9.06
C VAL A 130 -1.52 -12.73 10.01
N LYS A 131 -1.70 -13.79 10.79
CA LYS A 131 -0.64 -14.31 11.65
C LYS A 131 0.59 -14.76 10.86
N LYS A 132 0.40 -15.41 9.71
CA LYS A 132 1.51 -15.78 8.82
C LYS A 132 2.18 -14.54 8.21
N ALA A 133 1.43 -13.51 7.85
CA ALA A 133 1.96 -12.25 7.32
C ALA A 133 2.91 -11.57 8.32
N LEU A 134 2.54 -11.53 9.62
CA LEU A 134 3.43 -11.07 10.68
C LEU A 134 4.72 -11.89 10.74
N GLY A 135 4.61 -13.22 10.69
CA GLY A 135 5.77 -14.12 10.65
C GLY A 135 6.63 -13.99 9.38
N ARG A 136 6.16 -13.25 8.37
CA ARG A 136 6.84 -12.98 7.09
C ARG A 136 7.30 -11.54 6.95
N GLY A 137 7.25 -10.74 8.02
CA GLY A 137 7.82 -9.39 8.02
C GLY A 137 6.82 -8.25 7.76
N ALA A 138 5.53 -8.47 8.02
CA ALA A 138 4.63 -7.34 8.27
C ALA A 138 4.87 -6.79 9.69
N ASP A 139 4.92 -5.47 9.83
CA ASP A 139 5.23 -4.77 11.08
C ASP A 139 4.00 -4.58 11.97
N PHE A 140 2.82 -4.41 11.36
CA PHE A 140 1.57 -4.14 12.05
C PHE A 140 0.43 -5.04 11.58
N VAL A 141 -0.64 -5.10 12.38
CA VAL A 141 -1.93 -5.67 12.00
C VAL A 141 -2.94 -4.53 11.84
N GLY A 142 -3.63 -4.52 10.70
CA GLY A 142 -4.75 -3.60 10.45
C GLY A 142 -6.10 -4.23 10.77
N GLY A 143 -7.16 -3.45 10.62
CA GLY A 143 -8.54 -3.90 10.76
C GLY A 143 -9.50 -2.95 10.05
N VAL A 144 -10.65 -3.47 9.66
CA VAL A 144 -11.67 -2.72 8.93
C VAL A 144 -13.00 -2.83 9.68
N ASP A 145 -13.72 -1.70 9.76
CA ASP A 145 -15.04 -1.48 10.36
C ASP A 145 -15.69 -2.67 11.10
N PRO A 146 -15.35 -2.88 12.40
CA PRO A 146 -15.74 -4.08 13.14
C PRO A 146 -17.25 -4.35 13.27
N ALA A 147 -18.08 -3.34 13.00
CA ALA A 147 -19.54 -3.45 13.05
C ALA A 147 -20.16 -3.87 11.72
N THR A 148 -19.47 -3.61 10.60
CA THR A 148 -20.06 -3.71 9.26
C THR A 148 -19.28 -4.61 8.31
N ILE A 149 -18.02 -4.96 8.60
CA ILE A 149 -17.15 -5.82 7.77
C ILE A 149 -16.51 -6.93 8.61
#